data_AF-A0AAN9IN25-F1
#
_entry.id   AF-A0AAN9IN25-F1
#
_cell.length_a   1.000
_cell.length_b   1.000
_cell.length_c   1.000
_cell.angle_alpha   90.00
_cell.angle_beta   90.00
_cell.angle_gamma   90.00
#
_symmetry.space_group_name_H-M   'P 1'
#
loop_
_entity.id
_entity.type
_entity.pdbx_description
1 polymer ?
#
loop_
_entity_poly.entity_id
_entity_poly.type
_entity_poly.pdbx_seq_one_letter_code
_entity_poly.pdbx_strand_id
1 'polypeptide(L)'
;MVALHHHLPRFPFSTLLTSSSPSIFLRPSSTPPFLIPNFHIPTNTLFSSLTKSSLTTTTSEPIPVTEDDDDDVTPDTPHVELSKDKLFIPPETRVPLDGTSARILKGSNIVLSSYARDSQVQQADFVKSSVKTEDCPSDGLPEFALVGRSNVGKSSLLNSLVRRKKLALTSKKPGKTQCINHFRINDSWYLVDLPGYGYAAAPQELRMNWENFTKDYFLNRSTLVSVFLLIDASIPAKQIDLDYASWLGQNQIPMTIIFTKCDKRKKRKNGGRRPEENVNDFQDLIRGFFETVPPWIMTSSVTNQGRDEILLHMAQLRNYWLKH
;
A
#
# COMPACT_ATOMS: atom_id res chain seq x y z
N MET A 1 16.21 40.23 -12.57
CA MET A 1 15.41 40.25 -11.33
C MET A 1 15.01 38.80 -11.07
N VAL A 2 15.85 38.07 -10.33
CA VAL A 2 15.76 36.61 -10.17
C VAL A 2 14.78 36.33 -9.03
N ALA A 3 13.67 35.65 -9.35
CA ALA A 3 12.69 35.23 -8.37
C ALA A 3 13.27 34.09 -7.51
N LEU A 4 13.46 34.38 -6.22
CA LEU A 4 13.72 33.39 -5.18
C LEU A 4 12.51 32.46 -5.10
N HIS A 5 12.64 31.24 -5.62
CA HIS A 5 11.71 30.16 -5.35
C HIS A 5 11.81 29.79 -3.87
N HIS A 6 10.84 30.26 -3.07
CA HIS A 6 10.62 29.77 -1.73
C HIS A 6 10.19 28.30 -1.81
N HIS A 7 11.14 27.38 -1.59
CA HIS A 7 10.82 25.99 -1.30
C HIS A 7 10.14 25.95 0.08
N LEU A 8 8.84 25.64 0.08
CA LEU A 8 8.10 25.29 1.30
C LEU A 8 8.81 24.12 2.00
N PRO A 9 8.79 24.04 3.35
CA PRO A 9 9.48 22.98 4.08
C PRO A 9 8.87 21.63 3.72
N ARG A 10 9.55 20.88 2.84
CA ARG A 10 9.27 19.46 2.61
C ARG A 10 9.33 18.77 3.97
N PHE A 11 8.36 17.89 4.26
CA PHE A 11 8.36 17.08 5.47
C PHE A 11 9.75 16.44 5.63
N PRO A 12 10.42 16.57 6.80
CA PRO A 12 11.75 16.02 6.97
C PRO A 12 11.67 14.49 7.02
N PHE A 13 11.76 13.86 5.85
CA PHE A 13 12.15 12.47 5.71
C PHE A 13 13.64 12.47 5.41
N SER A 14 14.45 12.34 6.47
CA SER A 14 15.88 12.17 6.33
C SER A 14 16.18 10.69 6.07
N THR A 15 17.07 10.40 5.12
CA THR A 15 17.50 9.05 4.76
C THR A 15 18.95 8.84 5.16
N LEU A 16 19.26 7.63 5.63
CA LEU A 16 20.64 7.22 5.87
C LEU A 16 21.41 7.19 4.55
N LEU A 17 22.30 8.15 4.34
CA LEU A 17 23.29 8.14 3.26
C LEU A 17 24.36 7.09 3.58
N THR A 18 24.20 5.85 3.11
CA THR A 18 25.29 4.87 3.11
C THR A 18 25.87 4.76 1.70
N SER A 19 26.98 5.48 1.48
CA SER A 19 27.81 5.32 0.30
C SER A 19 28.72 4.10 0.45
N SER A 20 28.34 2.95 -0.11
CA SER A 20 29.28 1.89 -0.47
C SER A 20 28.63 0.81 -1.32
N SER A 21 28.87 0.85 -2.63
CA SER A 21 28.64 -0.27 -3.54
C SER A 21 29.63 -1.40 -3.25
N PRO A 22 29.24 -2.68 -3.18
CA PRO A 22 30.17 -3.78 -3.32
C PRO A 22 30.21 -4.23 -4.79
N SER A 23 31.32 -3.94 -5.45
CA SER A 23 31.70 -4.51 -6.75
C SER A 23 31.85 -6.03 -6.63
N ILE A 24 30.95 -6.80 -7.25
CA ILE A 24 31.10 -8.26 -7.36
C ILE A 24 31.99 -8.56 -8.56
N PHE A 25 33.22 -8.98 -8.27
CA PHE A 25 34.15 -9.54 -9.26
C PHE A 25 33.62 -10.86 -9.82
N LEU A 26 33.48 -10.93 -11.14
CA LEU A 26 33.40 -12.17 -11.90
C LEU A 26 34.78 -12.85 -11.94
N ARG A 27 34.82 -14.17 -11.70
CA ARG A 27 35.77 -15.07 -12.39
C ARG A 27 35.12 -16.44 -12.67
N PRO A 28 35.42 -17.07 -13.83
CA PRO A 28 34.73 -18.25 -14.34
C PRO A 28 35.53 -19.56 -14.15
N SER A 29 34.85 -20.72 -14.21
CA SER A 29 35.32 -22.07 -14.62
C SER A 29 34.43 -23.12 -13.94
N SER A 30 34.11 -24.32 -14.44
CA SER A 30 34.17 -24.99 -15.74
C SER A 30 33.38 -26.30 -15.54
N THR A 31 32.55 -26.67 -16.53
CA THR A 31 31.73 -27.92 -16.68
C THR A 31 32.57 -29.22 -16.62
N PRO A 32 32.05 -30.49 -16.69
CA PRO A 32 30.78 -30.97 -17.31
C PRO A 32 30.15 -32.24 -16.61
N PRO A 33 29.46 -33.21 -17.29
CA PRO A 33 28.00 -33.40 -17.21
C PRO A 33 27.56 -34.80 -16.73
N PHE A 34 26.32 -34.98 -16.23
CA PHE A 34 25.76 -36.32 -16.04
C PHE A 34 24.27 -36.42 -16.42
N LEU A 35 24.06 -37.05 -17.57
CA LEU A 35 23.12 -38.14 -17.92
C LEU A 35 21.69 -38.16 -17.35
N ILE A 36 20.76 -38.12 -18.31
CA ILE A 36 19.34 -38.49 -18.26
C ILE A 36 19.20 -40.02 -18.11
N PRO A 37 18.15 -40.50 -17.43
CA PRO A 37 17.42 -41.64 -17.98
C PRO A 37 15.91 -41.38 -18.11
N ASN A 38 15.39 -41.74 -19.29
CA ASN A 38 13.98 -42.06 -19.56
C ASN A 38 13.55 -43.28 -18.73
N PHE A 39 12.26 -43.41 -18.41
CA PHE A 39 11.41 -44.62 -18.44
C PHE A 39 10.07 -44.26 -17.73
N HIS A 40 8.99 -44.11 -18.49
CA HIS A 40 7.96 -45.10 -18.87
C HIS A 40 6.81 -45.28 -17.87
N ILE A 41 5.62 -45.09 -18.44
CA ILE A 41 4.28 -45.36 -17.91
C ILE A 41 4.08 -46.88 -17.74
N PRO A 42 3.22 -47.30 -16.79
CA PRO A 42 2.26 -48.34 -17.16
C PRO A 42 0.82 -47.96 -16.79
N THR A 43 -0.05 -48.20 -17.77
CA THR A 43 -1.49 -48.42 -17.66
C THR A 43 -1.78 -49.84 -17.16
N ASN A 44 -2.80 -50.02 -16.30
CA ASN A 44 -3.85 -51.05 -16.46
C ASN A 44 -4.87 -51.01 -15.29
N THR A 45 -6.14 -50.77 -15.67
CA THR A 45 -7.37 -51.56 -15.40
C THR A 45 -7.19 -52.92 -14.69
N LEU A 46 -8.08 -53.53 -13.89
CA LEU A 46 -9.54 -53.47 -13.65
C LEU A 46 -9.93 -54.50 -12.54
N PHE A 47 -11.22 -54.50 -12.10
CA PHE A 47 -12.00 -55.54 -11.36
C PHE A 47 -11.76 -55.73 -9.83
N SER A 48 -12.68 -55.30 -8.95
CA SER A 48 -13.89 -55.98 -8.38
C SER A 48 -13.58 -56.79 -7.11
N SER A 49 -14.37 -56.94 -6.05
CA SER A 49 -15.80 -56.73 -5.73
C SER A 49 -16.02 -56.85 -4.21
N LEU A 50 -17.04 -56.16 -3.69
CA LEU A 50 -18.05 -56.56 -2.67
C LEU A 50 -17.67 -57.37 -1.41
N THR A 51 -18.06 -56.84 -0.23
CA THR A 51 -19.08 -57.35 0.73
C THR A 51 -19.04 -56.48 2.02
N LYS A 52 -20.06 -55.68 2.39
CA LYS A 52 -21.32 -55.92 3.13
C LYS A 52 -21.20 -56.42 4.60
N SER A 53 -21.54 -55.54 5.55
CA SER A 53 -22.44 -55.74 6.72
C SER A 53 -22.62 -54.38 7.46
N SER A 54 -23.81 -53.75 7.46
CA SER A 54 -24.97 -53.87 8.40
C SER A 54 -24.65 -53.42 9.84
N LEU A 55 -25.08 -52.23 10.29
CA LEU A 55 -26.40 -51.82 10.84
C LEU A 55 -26.41 -51.87 12.38
N THR A 56 -26.65 -50.73 13.04
CA THR A 56 -27.70 -50.56 14.07
C THR A 56 -27.88 -49.09 14.43
N THR A 57 -29.13 -48.66 14.38
CA THR A 57 -29.75 -47.41 14.81
C THR A 57 -30.18 -47.47 16.28
N THR A 58 -30.10 -46.34 17.01
CA THR A 58 -31.07 -46.03 18.07
C THR A 58 -31.18 -44.52 18.29
N THR A 59 -32.44 -44.09 18.41
CA THR A 59 -32.96 -42.72 18.54
C THR A 59 -33.48 -42.54 19.97
N SER A 60 -33.27 -41.37 20.61
CA SER A 60 -34.24 -40.77 21.54
C SER A 60 -33.84 -39.34 21.94
N GLU A 61 -34.86 -38.51 22.16
CA GLU A 61 -34.89 -37.05 22.31
C GLU A 61 -35.09 -36.63 23.82
N PRO A 62 -35.40 -35.36 24.25
CA PRO A 62 -34.53 -34.50 25.09
C PRO A 62 -35.08 -34.03 26.48
N ILE A 63 -34.37 -33.07 27.13
CA ILE A 63 -34.73 -32.11 28.26
C ILE A 63 -34.16 -32.51 29.67
N PRO A 64 -33.72 -31.60 30.61
CA PRO A 64 -33.91 -30.14 30.76
C PRO A 64 -32.68 -29.23 31.03
N VAL A 65 -33.01 -27.94 31.05
CA VAL A 65 -32.33 -26.70 31.48
C VAL A 65 -31.71 -26.77 32.88
N THR A 66 -30.51 -26.22 33.04
CA THR A 66 -30.08 -25.53 34.28
C THR A 66 -29.43 -24.21 33.89
N GLU A 67 -29.97 -23.14 34.47
CA GLU A 67 -29.42 -21.80 34.56
C GLU A 67 -28.21 -21.82 35.49
N ASP A 68 -27.11 -21.17 35.11
CA ASP A 68 -26.11 -20.66 36.03
C ASP A 68 -25.57 -19.35 35.43
N ASP A 69 -25.79 -18.27 36.17
CA ASP A 69 -25.40 -16.89 35.91
C ASP A 69 -23.88 -16.65 36.11
N ASP A 70 -23.43 -15.53 35.53
CA ASP A 70 -22.24 -14.73 35.87
C ASP A 70 -20.83 -15.30 35.62
N ASP A 71 -20.21 -14.84 34.52
CA ASP A 71 -19.20 -13.78 34.62
C ASP A 71 -18.77 -13.30 33.21
N ASP A 72 -19.08 -12.03 32.96
CA ASP A 72 -18.70 -11.24 31.79
C ASP A 72 -17.18 -11.00 31.79
N VAL A 73 -16.44 -11.83 31.05
CA VAL A 73 -15.06 -11.54 30.67
C VAL A 73 -15.05 -11.13 29.20
N THR A 74 -15.28 -9.83 28.97
CA THR A 74 -14.87 -9.19 27.71
C THR A 74 -13.40 -9.52 27.43
N PRO A 75 -13.02 -10.10 26.28
CA PRO A 75 -11.63 -10.26 25.96
C PRO A 75 -11.06 -8.87 25.67
N ASP A 76 -10.17 -8.43 26.55
CA ASP A 76 -9.35 -7.24 26.39
C ASP A 76 -8.86 -7.13 24.95
N THR A 77 -9.26 -6.02 24.32
CA THR A 77 -8.69 -5.65 23.03
C THR A 77 -7.21 -5.36 23.30
N PRO A 78 -6.23 -6.04 22.66
CA PRO A 78 -4.84 -5.79 22.97
C PRO A 78 -4.51 -4.36 22.55
N HIS A 79 -4.33 -3.49 23.54
CA HIS A 79 -3.70 -2.19 23.36
C HIS A 79 -2.25 -2.47 22.97
N VAL A 80 -1.99 -2.56 21.66
CA VAL A 80 -0.63 -2.61 21.12
C VAL A 80 0.00 -1.26 21.42
N GLU A 81 0.75 -1.18 22.51
CA GLU A 81 1.56 -0.03 22.86
C GLU A 81 2.69 0.09 21.82
N LEU A 82 2.43 0.80 20.73
CA LEU A 82 3.43 1.12 19.73
C LEU A 82 4.43 2.10 20.34
N SER A 83 5.69 1.69 20.45
CA SER A 83 6.78 2.58 20.90
C SER A 83 6.82 3.85 20.04
N LYS A 84 7.06 5.01 20.65
CA LYS A 84 7.04 6.33 19.98
C LYS A 84 7.89 6.37 18.70
N ASP A 85 9.03 5.66 18.69
CA ASP A 85 9.95 5.58 17.55
C ASP A 85 9.37 4.88 16.31
N LYS A 86 8.24 4.17 16.47
CA LYS A 86 7.53 3.49 15.37
C LYS A 86 6.36 4.30 14.82
N LEU A 87 5.99 5.39 15.48
CA LEU A 87 4.86 6.23 15.09
C LEU A 87 5.31 7.35 14.16
N PHE A 88 4.54 7.56 13.11
CA PHE A 88 4.59 8.79 12.34
C PHE A 88 3.80 9.87 13.09
N ILE A 89 4.53 10.87 13.57
CA ILE A 89 3.96 12.02 14.27
C ILE A 89 3.92 13.19 13.28
N PRO A 90 2.73 13.68 12.90
CA PRO A 90 2.63 14.84 12.02
C PRO A 90 3.25 16.08 12.68
N PRO A 91 3.77 17.04 11.90
CA PRO A 91 4.32 18.28 12.44
C PRO A 91 3.35 18.98 13.38
N GLU A 92 3.89 19.64 14.41
CA GLU A 92 3.14 20.37 15.45
C GLU A 92 2.14 19.51 16.26
N THR A 93 2.18 18.18 16.14
CA THR A 93 1.35 17.29 16.95
C THR A 93 1.95 17.13 18.34
N ARG A 94 1.19 17.53 19.37
CA ARG A 94 1.58 17.32 20.77
C ARG A 94 1.23 15.89 21.17
N VAL A 95 2.24 15.06 21.40
CA VAL A 95 2.10 13.71 21.96
C VAL A 95 2.51 13.77 23.44
N PRO A 96 1.60 13.54 24.39
CA PRO A 96 1.95 13.55 25.81
C PRO A 96 3.05 12.55 26.17
N LEU A 97 3.90 12.92 27.15
CA LEU A 97 5.10 12.17 27.50
C LEU A 97 4.79 10.77 28.05
N ASP A 98 3.64 10.64 28.71
CA ASP A 98 3.03 9.45 29.28
C ASP A 98 2.35 8.51 28.26
N GLY A 99 2.30 8.89 26.97
CA GLY A 99 1.80 8.04 25.88
C GLY A 99 0.29 7.79 25.87
N THR A 100 -0.44 8.30 26.86
CA THR A 100 -1.78 7.80 27.23
C THR A 100 -2.94 8.42 26.44
N SER A 101 -2.69 9.30 25.46
CA SER A 101 -3.78 10.06 24.80
C SER A 101 -3.61 10.40 23.32
N ALA A 102 -2.51 9.96 22.67
CA ALA A 102 -2.35 10.18 21.24
C ALA A 102 -3.31 9.26 20.46
N ARG A 103 -4.28 9.85 19.75
CA ARG A 103 -5.21 9.09 18.91
C ARG A 103 -4.48 8.61 17.66
N ILE A 104 -4.32 7.30 17.49
CA ILE A 104 -3.67 6.71 16.32
C ILE A 104 -4.76 6.29 15.32
N LEU A 105 -4.54 6.54 14.03
CA LEU A 105 -5.40 6.06 12.97
C LEU A 105 -5.41 4.52 12.95
N LYS A 106 -6.59 3.90 12.92
CA LYS A 106 -6.73 2.44 13.00
C LYS A 106 -6.00 1.73 11.84
N GLY A 107 -5.22 0.70 12.16
CA GLY A 107 -4.48 -0.07 11.14
C GLY A 107 -3.39 0.75 10.44
N SER A 108 -2.74 1.65 11.19
CA SER A 108 -1.66 2.52 10.72
C SER A 108 -0.63 2.75 11.84
N ASN A 109 0.45 3.46 11.53
CA ASN A 109 1.34 4.06 12.54
C ASN A 109 1.17 5.59 12.68
N ILE A 110 0.05 6.16 12.25
CA ILE A 110 -0.10 7.61 12.09
C ILE A 110 -0.87 8.20 13.27
N VAL A 111 -0.28 9.20 13.93
CA VAL A 111 -0.96 9.97 14.98
C VAL A 111 -1.89 11.01 14.36
N LEU A 112 -3.11 11.12 14.88
CA LEU A 112 -4.05 12.19 14.54
C LEU A 112 -3.60 13.52 15.15
N SER A 113 -3.60 14.55 14.32
CA SER A 113 -3.28 15.92 14.71
C SER A 113 -4.51 16.83 14.66
N SER A 114 -4.37 18.07 15.12
CA SER A 114 -5.38 19.12 14.98
C SER A 114 -5.66 19.54 13.53
N TYR A 115 -4.83 19.09 12.58
CA TYR A 115 -5.01 19.31 11.14
C TYR A 115 -5.96 18.31 10.49
N ALA A 116 -6.37 17.23 11.15
CA ALA A 116 -7.24 16.20 10.59
C ALA A 116 -8.72 16.64 10.52
N ARG A 117 -9.01 17.71 9.78
CA ARG A 117 -10.35 18.31 9.58
C ARG A 117 -10.71 18.42 8.10
N ASP A 118 -12.00 18.43 7.78
CA ASP A 118 -12.50 18.57 6.40
C ASP A 118 -12.03 17.45 5.47
N SER A 119 -12.13 16.20 5.94
CA SER A 119 -11.71 14.99 5.22
C SER A 119 -12.77 14.42 4.27
N GLN A 120 -14.00 14.94 4.31
CA GLN A 120 -15.11 14.39 3.54
C GLN A 120 -14.94 14.65 2.04
N VAL A 121 -15.28 13.67 1.20
CA VAL A 121 -15.33 13.81 -0.25
C VAL A 121 -16.80 14.00 -0.65
N GLN A 122 -17.11 15.17 -1.21
CA GLN A 122 -18.44 15.53 -1.71
C GLN A 122 -18.49 15.45 -3.24
N GLN A 123 -17.42 15.88 -3.91
CA GLN A 123 -17.31 15.94 -5.38
C GLN A 123 -15.95 15.44 -5.84
N ALA A 124 -15.89 14.80 -7.02
CA ALA A 124 -14.67 14.18 -7.53
C ALA A 124 -14.69 14.04 -9.05
N ASP A 125 -14.11 14.98 -9.78
CA ASP A 125 -14.25 15.06 -11.24
C ASP A 125 -12.93 14.81 -11.95
N PHE A 126 -12.98 14.07 -13.06
CA PHE A 126 -11.83 13.91 -13.94
C PHE A 126 -11.57 15.22 -14.68
N VAL A 127 -10.34 15.72 -14.62
CA VAL A 127 -9.95 16.98 -15.25
C VAL A 127 -9.18 16.74 -16.54
N LYS A 128 -8.06 16.00 -16.49
CA LYS A 128 -7.20 15.79 -17.65
C LYS A 128 -6.27 14.60 -17.48
N SER A 129 -5.79 14.08 -18.61
CA SER A 129 -4.66 13.16 -18.71
C SER A 129 -3.47 13.87 -19.37
N SER A 130 -2.30 13.78 -18.75
CA SER A 130 -1.07 14.43 -19.22
C SER A 130 0.08 13.42 -19.30
N VAL A 131 0.98 13.61 -20.26
CA VAL A 131 2.21 12.78 -20.39
C VAL A 131 3.47 13.56 -20.02
N LYS A 132 3.37 14.89 -19.93
CA LYS A 132 4.43 15.77 -19.45
C LYS A 132 3.94 16.58 -18.26
N THR A 133 4.85 16.89 -17.34
CA THR A 133 4.54 17.67 -16.14
C THR A 133 4.04 19.08 -16.47
N GLU A 134 4.54 19.68 -17.56
CA GLU A 134 4.10 20.99 -18.08
C GLU A 134 2.64 21.03 -18.53
N ASP A 135 2.06 19.88 -18.92
CA ASP A 135 0.67 19.78 -19.37
C ASP A 135 -0.33 19.56 -18.22
N CYS A 136 0.17 19.36 -16.99
CA CYS A 136 -0.65 19.14 -15.80
C CYS A 136 -1.35 20.45 -15.36
N PRO A 137 -2.51 20.39 -14.68
CA PRO A 137 -3.22 21.58 -14.20
C PRO A 137 -2.32 22.53 -13.39
N SER A 138 -2.32 23.84 -13.65
CA SER A 138 -1.38 24.77 -13.00
C SER A 138 -2.08 25.77 -12.07
N ASP A 139 -3.20 25.38 -11.47
CA ASP A 139 -4.02 26.20 -10.58
C ASP A 139 -3.50 26.29 -9.14
N GLY A 140 -2.39 25.60 -8.84
CA GLY A 140 -1.70 25.68 -7.55
C GLY A 140 -2.32 24.83 -6.44
N LEU A 141 -3.33 24.00 -6.74
CA LEU A 141 -4.00 23.20 -5.71
C LEU A 141 -3.11 22.03 -5.22
N PRO A 142 -3.22 21.63 -3.93
CA PRO A 142 -2.44 20.52 -3.37
C PRO A 142 -2.74 19.19 -4.07
N GLU A 143 -1.71 18.37 -4.29
CA GLU A 143 -1.82 17.09 -5.01
C GLU A 143 -1.36 15.90 -4.17
N PHE A 144 -2.12 14.81 -4.24
CA PHE A 144 -1.76 13.51 -3.70
C PHE A 144 -1.65 12.50 -4.83
N ALA A 145 -0.45 11.96 -5.03
CA ALA A 145 -0.18 11.07 -6.16
C ALA A 145 -0.26 9.61 -5.74
N LEU A 146 -1.06 8.81 -6.44
CA LEU A 146 -1.13 7.36 -6.27
C LEU A 146 -0.17 6.69 -7.26
N VAL A 147 0.73 5.86 -6.74
CA VAL A 147 1.64 5.03 -7.55
C VAL A 147 1.78 3.65 -6.93
N GLY A 148 2.13 2.66 -7.73
CA GLY A 148 2.34 1.29 -7.25
C GLY A 148 2.45 0.31 -8.40
N ARG A 149 2.84 -0.93 -8.13
CA ARG A 149 2.94 -1.95 -9.18
C ARG A 149 1.62 -2.11 -9.93
N SER A 150 1.71 -2.41 -11.22
CA SER A 150 0.56 -2.85 -12.01
C SER A 150 -0.29 -3.92 -11.29
N ASN A 151 -1.61 -3.73 -11.26
CA ASN A 151 -2.58 -4.56 -10.53
C ASN A 151 -2.46 -4.57 -8.99
N VAL A 152 -1.74 -3.63 -8.37
CA VAL A 152 -1.71 -3.51 -6.90
C VAL A 152 -3.07 -3.14 -6.30
N GLY A 153 -3.92 -2.43 -7.05
CA GLY A 153 -5.23 -1.99 -6.58
C GLY A 153 -5.46 -0.47 -6.64
N LYS A 154 -4.53 0.28 -7.26
CA LYS A 154 -4.56 1.74 -7.40
C LYS A 154 -5.91 2.34 -7.83
N SER A 155 -6.43 1.96 -8.99
CA SER A 155 -7.71 2.48 -9.47
C SER A 155 -8.90 2.04 -8.60
N SER A 156 -8.81 0.86 -7.95
CA SER A 156 -9.83 0.40 -7.01
C SER A 156 -9.83 1.23 -5.72
N LEU A 157 -8.64 1.57 -5.21
CA LEU A 157 -8.47 2.45 -4.06
C LEU A 157 -8.99 3.85 -4.39
N LEU A 158 -8.60 4.41 -5.54
CA LEU A 158 -9.08 5.72 -6.01
C LEU A 158 -10.62 5.77 -6.01
N ASN A 159 -11.27 4.80 -6.66
CA ASN A 159 -12.72 4.70 -6.71
C ASN A 159 -13.37 4.53 -5.33
N SER A 160 -12.72 3.81 -4.40
CA SER A 160 -13.17 3.65 -3.01
C SER A 160 -13.08 4.96 -2.22
N LEU A 161 -11.97 5.71 -2.35
CA LEU A 161 -11.78 7.01 -1.69
C LEU A 161 -12.89 7.99 -2.09
N VAL A 162 -13.12 8.11 -3.39
CA VAL A 162 -14.10 9.06 -3.94
C VAL A 162 -15.55 8.56 -3.96
N ARG A 163 -15.79 7.31 -3.51
CA ARG A 163 -17.11 6.64 -3.56
C ARG A 163 -17.78 6.65 -4.95
N ARG A 164 -17.01 6.63 -6.04
CA ARG A 164 -17.51 6.52 -7.42
C ARG A 164 -16.98 5.24 -8.07
N LYS A 165 -17.87 4.38 -8.58
CA LYS A 165 -17.51 3.04 -9.10
C LYS A 165 -16.69 3.04 -10.40
N LYS A 166 -16.71 4.13 -11.17
CA LYS A 166 -16.14 4.19 -12.53
C LYS A 166 -15.43 5.51 -12.84
N LEU A 167 -14.98 6.26 -11.83
CA LEU A 167 -14.25 7.50 -12.08
C LEU A 167 -12.87 7.19 -12.67
N ALA A 168 -12.14 6.25 -12.04
CA ALA A 168 -10.96 5.64 -12.64
C ALA A 168 -11.31 4.28 -13.27
N LEU A 169 -10.73 4.01 -14.44
CA LEU A 169 -10.90 2.73 -15.13
C LEU A 169 -10.20 1.61 -14.35
N THR A 170 -10.96 0.58 -13.97
CA THR A 170 -10.43 -0.63 -13.29
C THR A 170 -10.38 -1.80 -14.26
N SER A 171 -9.28 -2.58 -14.25
CA SER A 171 -9.06 -3.72 -15.14
C SER A 171 -8.18 -4.76 -14.47
N LYS A 172 -8.41 -6.04 -14.78
CA LYS A 172 -7.49 -7.14 -14.42
C LYS A 172 -6.26 -7.20 -15.33
N LYS A 173 -6.37 -6.71 -16.57
CA LYS A 173 -5.23 -6.57 -17.49
C LYS A 173 -4.41 -5.34 -17.07
N PRO A 174 -3.10 -5.49 -16.80
CA PRO A 174 -2.27 -4.35 -16.39
C PRO A 174 -1.95 -3.40 -17.56
N GLY A 175 -1.39 -2.21 -17.24
CA GLY A 175 -1.00 -1.21 -18.24
C GLY A 175 -2.09 -0.28 -18.76
N LYS A 176 -3.20 -0.12 -18.02
CA LYS A 176 -4.31 0.78 -18.43
C LYS A 176 -4.05 2.26 -18.18
N THR A 177 -3.44 2.59 -17.04
CA THR A 177 -2.99 3.96 -16.77
C THR A 177 -1.65 4.17 -17.47
N GLN A 178 -1.64 4.99 -18.53
CA GLN A 178 -0.44 5.28 -19.34
C GLN A 178 -0.05 6.77 -19.30
N CYS A 179 -0.88 7.58 -18.64
CA CYS A 179 -0.72 9.02 -18.46
C CYS A 179 -0.89 9.35 -16.97
N ILE A 180 -0.49 10.56 -16.60
CA ILE A 180 -0.81 11.20 -15.32
C ILE A 180 -2.27 11.66 -15.40
N ASN A 181 -3.17 11.10 -14.59
CA ASN A 181 -4.58 11.51 -14.58
C ASN A 181 -4.91 12.34 -13.34
N HIS A 182 -5.44 13.54 -13.54
CA HIS A 182 -5.85 14.44 -12.46
C HIS A 182 -7.34 14.34 -12.19
N PHE A 183 -7.69 14.05 -10.93
CA PHE A 183 -9.07 14.07 -10.43
C PHE A 183 -9.21 15.17 -9.38
N ARG A 184 -10.02 16.19 -9.67
CA ARG A 184 -10.26 17.31 -8.78
C ARG A 184 -11.29 16.93 -7.73
N ILE A 185 -10.94 17.10 -6.47
CA ILE A 185 -11.77 16.72 -5.33
C ILE A 185 -12.23 17.97 -4.58
N ASN A 186 -13.55 18.10 -4.37
CA ASN A 186 -14.21 19.23 -3.71
C ASN A 186 -13.66 20.61 -4.17
N ASP A 187 -13.32 20.73 -5.46
CA ASP A 187 -12.69 21.90 -6.08
C ASP A 187 -11.43 22.47 -5.39
N SER A 188 -10.80 21.70 -4.49
CA SER A 188 -9.78 22.21 -3.54
C SER A 188 -8.48 21.45 -3.52
N TRP A 189 -8.40 20.24 -4.07
CA TRP A 189 -7.18 19.46 -4.17
C TRP A 189 -7.30 18.38 -5.25
N TYR A 190 -6.17 17.78 -5.65
CA TYR A 190 -6.15 16.71 -6.66
C TYR A 190 -5.74 15.36 -6.07
N LEU A 191 -6.46 14.33 -6.51
CA LEU A 191 -5.96 12.97 -6.48
C LEU A 191 -5.39 12.64 -7.87
N VAL A 192 -4.12 12.22 -7.91
CA VAL A 192 -3.39 12.03 -9.17
C VAL A 192 -3.09 10.56 -9.36
N ASP A 193 -3.58 9.97 -10.46
CA ASP A 193 -3.36 8.56 -10.79
C ASP A 193 -2.19 8.43 -11.77
N LEU A 194 -1.04 7.94 -11.29
CA LEU A 194 0.15 7.74 -12.11
C LEU A 194 0.19 6.33 -12.73
N PRO A 195 0.92 6.12 -13.84
CA PRO A 195 1.17 4.78 -14.37
C PRO A 195 1.80 3.87 -13.33
N GLY A 196 1.40 2.59 -13.34
CA GLY A 196 1.98 1.61 -12.44
C GLY A 196 3.31 1.05 -12.96
N TYR A 197 4.30 0.91 -12.10
CA TYR A 197 5.60 0.32 -12.46
C TYR A 197 5.55 -1.21 -12.55
N GLY A 198 6.62 -1.82 -13.07
CA GLY A 198 6.81 -3.27 -13.11
C GLY A 198 5.92 -4.03 -14.10
N TYR A 199 5.28 -3.34 -15.06
CA TYR A 199 4.47 -4.01 -16.09
C TYR A 199 5.32 -4.58 -17.23
N ALA A 200 5.88 -5.78 -17.04
CA ALA A 200 6.82 -6.38 -17.98
C ALA A 200 6.30 -6.61 -19.42
N ALA A 201 4.97 -6.65 -19.62
CA ALA A 201 4.40 -6.91 -20.94
C ALA A 201 4.30 -5.66 -21.84
N ALA A 202 4.55 -4.45 -21.32
CA ALA A 202 4.66 -3.26 -22.16
C ALA A 202 6.04 -3.19 -22.85
N PRO A 203 6.11 -2.65 -24.08
CA PRO A 203 7.38 -2.37 -24.75
C PRO A 203 8.34 -1.59 -23.86
N GLN A 204 9.64 -1.88 -23.95
CA GLN A 204 10.65 -1.26 -23.10
C GLN A 204 10.66 0.27 -23.22
N GLU A 205 10.57 0.80 -24.44
CA GLU A 205 10.52 2.24 -24.70
C GLU A 205 9.35 2.91 -23.97
N LEU A 206 8.17 2.28 -23.99
CA LEU A 206 6.98 2.79 -23.33
C LEU A 206 7.15 2.78 -21.80
N ARG A 207 7.77 1.73 -21.25
CA ARG A 207 8.09 1.65 -19.82
C ARG A 207 9.08 2.72 -19.40
N MET A 208 10.14 2.93 -20.17
CA MET A 208 11.13 3.99 -19.91
C MET A 208 10.49 5.37 -19.98
N ASN A 209 9.59 5.60 -20.93
CA ASN A 209 8.85 6.85 -21.02
C ASN A 209 7.99 7.09 -19.76
N TRP A 210 7.21 6.09 -19.32
CA TRP A 210 6.42 6.18 -18.08
C TRP A 210 7.27 6.46 -16.85
N GLU A 211 8.39 5.76 -16.70
CA GLU A 211 9.33 5.97 -15.60
C GLU A 211 9.91 7.39 -15.63
N ASN A 212 10.29 7.89 -16.81
CA ASN A 212 10.87 9.21 -16.97
C ASN A 212 9.89 10.31 -16.56
N PHE A 213 8.68 10.35 -17.12
CA PHE A 213 7.74 11.42 -16.76
C PHE A 213 7.20 11.29 -15.34
N THR A 214 7.12 10.07 -14.79
CA THR A 214 6.69 9.87 -13.39
C THR A 214 7.73 10.41 -12.42
N LYS A 215 9.03 10.15 -12.69
CA LYS A 215 10.13 10.70 -11.90
C LYS A 215 10.21 12.22 -12.04
N ASP A 216 10.09 12.74 -13.26
CA ASP A 216 10.04 14.17 -13.52
C ASP A 216 8.92 14.86 -12.72
N TYR A 217 7.71 14.28 -12.75
CA TYR A 217 6.57 14.76 -11.96
C TYR A 217 6.90 14.79 -10.46
N PHE A 218 7.48 13.72 -9.89
CA PHE A 218 7.82 13.71 -8.46
C PHE A 218 8.88 14.75 -8.08
N LEU A 219 9.89 14.95 -8.93
CA LEU A 219 10.99 15.86 -8.63
C LEU A 219 10.59 17.34 -8.78
N ASN A 220 9.75 17.63 -9.77
CA ASN A 220 9.50 19.00 -10.22
C ASN A 220 8.11 19.55 -9.83
N ARG A 221 7.20 18.74 -9.30
CA ARG A 221 5.85 19.18 -8.94
C ARG A 221 5.79 19.85 -7.56
N SER A 222 5.84 21.17 -7.52
CA SER A 222 5.82 21.95 -6.27
C SER A 222 4.53 21.80 -5.44
N THR A 223 3.40 21.46 -6.08
CA THR A 223 2.09 21.24 -5.45
C THR A 223 1.91 19.82 -4.90
N LEU A 224 2.88 18.92 -5.12
CA LEU A 224 2.82 17.55 -4.61
C LEU A 224 3.01 17.52 -3.10
N VAL A 225 1.94 17.17 -2.37
CA VAL A 225 1.95 17.08 -0.91
C VAL A 225 2.53 15.77 -0.43
N SER A 226 2.11 14.65 -1.03
CA SER A 226 2.59 13.31 -0.70
C SER A 226 2.31 12.31 -1.81
N VAL A 227 3.22 11.36 -1.97
CA VAL A 227 3.09 10.18 -2.82
C VAL A 227 2.55 9.02 -1.99
N PHE A 228 1.41 8.48 -2.37
CA PHE A 228 0.87 7.25 -1.81
C PHE A 228 1.40 6.07 -2.61
N LEU A 229 2.41 5.41 -2.04
CA LEU A 229 3.03 4.22 -2.60
C LEU A 229 2.23 2.98 -2.20
N LEU A 230 1.52 2.40 -3.15
CA LEU A 230 0.66 1.23 -2.92
C LEU A 230 1.45 -0.07 -2.98
N ILE A 231 1.31 -0.89 -1.94
CA ILE A 231 1.91 -2.21 -1.79
C ILE A 231 0.81 -3.27 -1.63
N ASP A 232 0.95 -4.43 -2.27
CA ASP A 232 -0.01 -5.53 -2.15
C ASP A 232 0.28 -6.36 -0.89
N ALA A 233 -0.54 -6.24 0.16
CA ALA A 233 -0.33 -6.95 1.42
C ALA A 233 -0.67 -8.45 1.34
N SER A 234 -1.27 -8.92 0.25
CA SER A 234 -1.67 -10.32 0.09
C SER A 234 -0.53 -11.23 -0.39
N ILE A 235 0.66 -10.67 -0.63
CA ILE A 235 1.85 -11.37 -1.08
C ILE A 235 3.09 -10.87 -0.31
N PRO A 236 4.18 -11.66 -0.27
CA PRO A 236 5.45 -11.18 0.26
C PRO A 236 5.97 -9.95 -0.48
N ALA A 237 6.72 -9.11 0.24
CA ALA A 237 7.40 -7.93 -0.29
C ALA A 237 8.18 -8.27 -1.57
N LYS A 238 8.18 -7.34 -2.52
CA LYS A 238 8.92 -7.49 -3.77
C LYS A 238 10.02 -6.46 -3.83
N GLN A 239 11.17 -6.86 -4.37
CA GLN A 239 12.33 -5.99 -4.48
C GLN A 239 12.01 -4.67 -5.19
N ILE A 240 11.27 -4.74 -6.31
CA ILE A 240 10.84 -3.54 -7.04
C ILE A 240 10.04 -2.54 -6.20
N ASP A 241 9.27 -3.01 -5.20
CA ASP A 241 8.50 -2.13 -4.31
C ASP A 241 9.42 -1.46 -3.26
N LEU A 242 10.41 -2.21 -2.76
CA LEU A 242 11.44 -1.71 -1.82
C LEU A 242 12.36 -0.69 -2.50
N ASP A 243 12.81 -0.99 -3.72
CA ASP A 243 13.66 -0.10 -4.53
C ASP A 243 12.92 1.22 -4.82
N TYR A 244 11.62 1.15 -5.12
CA TYR A 244 10.80 2.34 -5.37
C TYR A 244 10.62 3.19 -4.12
N ALA A 245 10.35 2.55 -2.96
CA ALA A 245 10.29 3.24 -1.68
C ALA A 245 11.63 3.92 -1.36
N SER A 246 12.74 3.19 -1.52
CA SER A 246 14.09 3.70 -1.31
C SER A 246 14.39 4.90 -2.22
N TRP A 247 14.04 4.83 -3.50
CA TRP A 247 14.22 5.93 -4.44
C TRP A 247 13.42 7.18 -4.03
N LEU A 248 12.15 7.03 -3.62
CA LEU A 248 11.35 8.15 -3.11
C LEU A 248 12.01 8.78 -1.88
N GLY A 249 12.48 7.96 -0.94
CA GLY A 249 13.21 8.39 0.25
C GLY A 249 14.47 9.17 -0.08
N GLN A 250 15.37 8.60 -0.89
CA GLN A 250 16.64 9.21 -1.28
C GLN A 250 16.48 10.57 -1.97
N ASN A 251 15.38 10.75 -2.70
CA ASN A 251 15.04 12.01 -3.37
C ASN A 251 14.21 12.95 -2.49
N GLN A 252 14.02 12.63 -1.20
CA GLN A 252 13.25 13.41 -0.23
C GLN A 252 11.84 13.74 -0.73
N ILE A 253 11.22 12.77 -1.42
CA ILE A 253 9.83 12.89 -1.87
C ILE A 253 8.93 12.46 -0.72
N PRO A 254 8.04 13.34 -0.20
CA PRO A 254 7.14 12.97 0.86
C PRO A 254 6.27 11.79 0.43
N MET A 255 6.18 10.75 1.25
CA MET A 255 5.43 9.55 0.90
C MET A 255 4.68 8.93 2.09
N THR A 256 3.61 8.22 1.76
CA THR A 256 2.84 7.37 2.67
C THR A 256 2.67 6.00 2.02
N ILE A 257 3.01 4.93 2.73
CA ILE A 257 2.85 3.56 2.22
C ILE A 257 1.41 3.09 2.44
N ILE A 258 0.74 2.70 1.37
CA ILE A 258 -0.62 2.17 1.43
C ILE A 258 -0.61 0.66 1.16
N PHE A 259 -0.81 -0.12 2.22
CA PHE A 259 -0.96 -1.57 2.11
C PHE A 259 -2.37 -1.90 1.64
N THR A 260 -2.49 -2.48 0.46
CA THR A 260 -3.76 -2.79 -0.20
C THR A 260 -4.11 -4.28 -0.07
N LYS A 261 -5.40 -4.59 -0.31
CA LYS A 261 -5.94 -5.97 -0.32
C LYS A 261 -5.77 -6.71 1.01
N CYS A 262 -5.87 -5.99 2.13
CA CYS A 262 -5.80 -6.59 3.47
C CYS A 262 -6.97 -7.55 3.79
N ASP A 263 -8.01 -7.59 2.94
CA ASP A 263 -9.07 -8.60 2.97
C ASP A 263 -8.61 -9.98 2.47
N LYS A 264 -7.56 -10.03 1.64
CA LYS A 264 -7.14 -11.27 0.98
C LYS A 264 -6.30 -12.13 1.89
N ARG A 265 -6.85 -13.26 2.29
CA ARG A 265 -6.14 -14.31 3.05
C ARG A 265 -5.95 -15.54 2.18
N LYS A 266 -4.69 -15.93 1.94
CA LYS A 266 -4.40 -17.27 1.41
C LYS A 266 -4.59 -18.29 2.54
N LYS A 267 -5.18 -19.44 2.25
CA LYS A 267 -5.32 -20.52 3.24
C LYS A 267 -3.93 -20.94 3.74
N ARG A 268 -3.75 -21.07 5.07
CA ARG A 268 -2.48 -21.47 5.69
C ARG A 268 -1.89 -22.76 5.11
N LYS A 269 -2.73 -23.72 4.72
CA LYS A 269 -2.34 -24.98 4.04
C LYS A 269 -1.51 -24.76 2.76
N ASN A 270 -1.62 -23.60 2.12
CA ASN A 270 -0.89 -23.26 0.89
C ASN A 270 0.27 -22.28 1.15
N GLY A 271 0.80 -22.22 2.39
CA GLY A 271 1.84 -21.26 2.77
C GLY A 271 1.37 -19.81 2.79
N GLY A 272 0.06 -19.59 2.93
CA GLY A 272 -0.53 -18.26 2.99
C GLY A 272 -0.22 -17.53 4.29
N ARG A 273 0.59 -16.47 4.22
CA ARG A 273 0.76 -15.48 5.30
C ARG A 273 -0.46 -14.58 5.41
N ARG A 274 -0.75 -14.11 6.62
CA ARG A 274 -1.75 -13.06 6.82
C ARG A 274 -1.22 -11.72 6.30
N PRO A 275 -2.08 -10.81 5.82
CA PRO A 275 -1.64 -9.48 5.38
C PRO A 275 -0.82 -8.73 6.43
N GLU A 276 -1.18 -8.85 7.71
CA GLU A 276 -0.46 -8.25 8.83
C GLU A 276 1.00 -8.75 8.91
N GLU A 277 1.24 -10.03 8.63
CA GLU A 277 2.59 -10.61 8.63
C GLU A 277 3.44 -10.01 7.48
N ASN A 278 2.89 -9.93 6.26
CA ASN A 278 3.60 -9.33 5.12
C ASN A 278 3.85 -7.83 5.31
N VAL A 279 2.93 -7.13 5.99
CA VAL A 279 3.08 -5.71 6.35
C VAL A 279 4.25 -5.53 7.31
N ASN A 280 4.35 -6.37 8.34
CA ASN A 280 5.47 -6.33 9.28
C ASN A 280 6.79 -6.64 8.59
N ASP A 281 6.84 -7.69 7.75
CA ASP A 281 8.04 -8.03 6.97
C ASP A 281 8.49 -6.86 6.08
N PHE A 282 7.55 -6.21 5.39
CA PHE A 282 7.86 -5.06 4.55
C PHE A 282 8.41 -3.90 5.39
N GLN A 283 7.81 -3.61 6.55
CA GLN A 283 8.30 -2.58 7.46
C GLN A 283 9.71 -2.87 7.96
N ASP A 284 10.00 -4.11 8.36
CA ASP A 284 11.33 -4.50 8.81
C ASP A 284 12.38 -4.35 7.70
N LEU A 285 12.04 -4.71 6.46
CA LEU A 285 12.92 -4.56 5.30
C LEU A 285 13.21 -3.10 4.97
N ILE A 286 12.23 -2.19 5.08
CA ILE A 286 12.45 -0.79 4.73
C ILE A 286 13.13 0.03 5.83
N ARG A 287 13.10 -0.41 7.09
CA ARG A 287 13.72 0.33 8.21
C ARG A 287 15.18 0.69 7.97
N GLY A 288 15.92 -0.15 7.24
CA GLY A 288 17.32 0.13 6.89
C GLY A 288 17.53 1.33 5.95
N PHE A 289 16.48 1.81 5.28
CA PHE A 289 16.57 2.90 4.29
C PHE A 289 16.12 4.27 4.83
N PHE A 290 15.48 4.32 5.99
CA PHE A 290 14.86 5.54 6.52
C PHE A 290 15.32 5.82 7.96
N GLU A 291 15.62 7.08 8.27
CA GLU A 291 15.89 7.48 9.65
C GLU A 291 14.61 7.52 10.47
N THR A 292 13.52 7.99 9.85
CA THR A 292 12.18 8.02 10.44
C THR A 292 11.28 7.00 9.76
N VAL A 293 10.47 6.29 10.54
CA VAL A 293 9.56 5.30 9.97
C VAL A 293 8.55 6.01 9.06
N PRO A 294 8.43 5.61 7.78
CA PRO A 294 7.46 6.22 6.89
C PRO A 294 6.02 5.95 7.39
N PRO A 295 5.09 6.90 7.20
CA PRO A 295 3.70 6.68 7.53
C PRO A 295 3.14 5.56 6.66
N TRP A 296 2.32 4.68 7.25
CA TRP A 296 1.68 3.60 6.52
C TRP A 296 0.25 3.35 6.99
N ILE A 297 -0.61 2.87 6.08
CA ILE A 297 -2.02 2.54 6.36
C ILE A 297 -2.39 1.22 5.69
N MET A 298 -3.07 0.33 6.43
CA MET A 298 -3.68 -0.89 5.90
C MET A 298 -5.07 -0.63 5.32
N THR A 299 -5.33 -1.17 4.13
CA THR A 299 -6.54 -0.86 3.36
C THR A 299 -7.14 -2.07 2.64
N SER A 300 -8.44 -2.00 2.42
CA SER A 300 -9.14 -2.87 1.48
C SER A 300 -10.24 -2.08 0.77
N SER A 301 -10.18 -2.01 -0.56
CA SER A 301 -11.25 -1.44 -1.39
C SER A 301 -12.51 -2.32 -1.43
N VAL A 302 -12.45 -3.56 -0.92
CA VAL A 302 -13.59 -4.48 -0.84
C VAL A 302 -14.39 -4.23 0.44
N THR A 303 -13.70 -4.12 1.58
CA THR A 303 -14.34 -3.91 2.89
C THR A 303 -14.42 -2.43 3.30
N ASN A 304 -13.81 -1.53 2.52
CA ASN A 304 -13.59 -0.12 2.85
C ASN A 304 -12.71 0.13 4.09
N GLN A 305 -11.99 -0.88 4.58
CA GLN A 305 -10.98 -0.70 5.61
C GLN A 305 -9.94 0.35 5.18
N GLY A 306 -9.57 1.24 6.10
CA GLY A 306 -8.50 2.22 5.90
C GLY A 306 -8.90 3.44 5.07
N ARG A 307 -10.13 3.49 4.55
CA ARG A 307 -10.60 4.59 3.69
C ARG A 307 -10.66 5.90 4.47
N ASP A 308 -11.33 5.90 5.61
CA ASP A 308 -11.54 7.11 6.39
C ASP A 308 -10.24 7.57 7.04
N GLU A 309 -9.38 6.62 7.41
CA GLU A 309 -8.02 6.87 7.89
C GLU A 309 -7.16 7.54 6.81
N ILE A 310 -7.21 7.08 5.55
CA ILE A 310 -6.53 7.78 4.44
C ILE A 310 -7.05 9.21 4.32
N LEU A 311 -8.36 9.40 4.30
CA LEU A 311 -8.95 10.73 4.10
C LEU A 311 -8.59 11.69 5.25
N LEU A 312 -8.55 11.20 6.50
CA LEU A 312 -8.09 11.97 7.65
C LEU A 312 -6.60 12.32 7.56
N HIS A 313 -5.76 11.38 7.13
CA HIS A 313 -4.34 11.63 6.93
C HIS A 313 -4.07 12.62 5.79
N MET A 314 -4.78 12.49 4.67
CA MET A 314 -4.73 13.46 3.56
C MET A 314 -5.14 14.85 4.03
N ALA A 315 -6.24 14.95 4.79
CA ALA A 315 -6.71 16.21 5.35
C ALA A 315 -5.66 16.86 6.26
N GLN A 316 -5.03 16.08 7.14
CA GLN A 316 -3.91 16.52 7.96
C GLN A 316 -2.78 17.11 7.10
N LEU A 317 -2.29 16.36 6.11
CA LEU A 317 -1.15 16.78 5.31
C LEU A 317 -1.49 18.01 4.47
N ARG A 318 -2.69 18.03 3.86
CA ARG A 318 -3.20 19.15 3.08
C ARG A 318 -3.33 20.42 3.92
N ASN A 319 -3.96 20.31 5.10
CA ASN A 319 -4.22 21.49 5.94
C ASN A 319 -2.91 22.04 6.55
N TYR A 320 -1.93 21.18 6.81
CA TYR A 320 -0.58 21.62 7.17
C TYR A 320 0.10 22.34 6.00
N TRP A 321 0.07 21.74 4.80
CA TRP A 321 0.63 22.33 3.58
C TRP A 321 -0.01 23.67 3.21
N LEU A 322 -1.33 23.83 3.38
CA LEU A 322 -2.02 25.09 3.10
C LEU A 322 -1.68 26.22 4.10
N LYS A 323 -1.23 25.86 5.31
CA LYS A 323 -0.89 26.83 6.35
C LYS A 323 0.53 27.38 6.17
N HIS A 324 1.44 26.63 5.56
CA HIS A 324 2.89 26.88 5.56
C HIS A 324 3.44 27.03 4.16
#